data_AF-A0A8T3LS85-F1
#
_entry.id   AF-A0A8T3LS85-F1
#
_cell.length_a   1.000
_cell.length_b   1.000
_cell.length_c   1.000
_cell.angle_alpha   90.00
_cell.angle_beta   90.00
_cell.angle_gamma   90.00
#
_symmetry.space_group_name_H-M   'P 1'
#
loop_
_entity.id
_entity.type
_entity.pdbx_description
1 polymer ?
#
loop_
_entity_poly.entity_id
_entity_poly.type
_entity_poly.pdbx_seq_one_letter_code
_entity_poly.pdbx_strand_id
1 'polypeptide(L)'
;MSPTADLSRLHVVLPVRSVSGGKARLGGALDAEERESLVLGMLRHVLETLRAWRAAVPIHVVSLDGSLAADAAAQGARVIRQAAGGGLNAAIAEGRAAALSEGATALLVLPADLPAITVLSLERLLDAADAALAAGAGRPLVVLAPADARRGTNAMLVSP
;
A
#
# COMPACT_ATOMS: atom_id res chain seq x y z
N MET A 1 -26.01 0.23 14.49
CA MET A 1 -25.65 1.44 13.72
C MET A 1 -24.63 1.01 12.70
N SER A 2 -24.85 1.31 11.41
CA SER A 2 -23.80 1.09 10.41
C SER A 2 -22.58 1.94 10.76
N PRO A 3 -21.36 1.43 10.59
CA PRO A 3 -20.17 2.25 10.78
C PRO A 3 -20.26 3.51 9.91
N THR A 4 -19.80 4.62 10.48
CA THR A 4 -19.68 5.90 9.80
C THR A 4 -18.26 5.98 9.27
N ALA A 5 -18.09 6.35 8.00
CA ALA A 5 -16.76 6.53 7.44
C ALA A 5 -15.95 7.52 8.29
N ASP A 6 -14.70 7.14 8.58
CA ASP A 6 -13.78 7.83 9.47
C ASP A 6 -12.33 7.65 8.97
N LEU A 7 -11.68 8.76 8.62
CA LEU A 7 -10.30 8.80 8.12
C LEU A 7 -9.27 9.13 9.22
N SER A 8 -9.69 9.29 10.48
CA SER A 8 -8.85 9.76 11.59
C SER A 8 -7.66 8.85 11.92
N ARG A 9 -7.76 7.56 11.61
CA ARG A 9 -6.69 6.56 11.78
C ARG A 9 -6.46 5.81 10.49
N LEU A 10 -5.84 6.49 9.54
CA LEU A 10 -5.45 5.94 8.25
C LEU A 10 -4.17 5.11 8.37
N HIS A 11 -4.29 3.80 8.14
CA HIS A 11 -3.14 2.90 8.06
C HIS A 11 -2.87 2.54 6.59
N VAL A 12 -1.61 2.28 6.23
CA VAL A 12 -1.23 1.86 4.87
C VAL A 12 -0.89 0.37 4.83
N VAL A 13 -1.35 -0.33 3.81
CA VAL A 13 -0.99 -1.72 3.51
C VAL A 13 -0.27 -1.77 2.16
N LEU A 14 1.00 -2.20 2.18
CA LEU A 14 1.84 -2.44 1.00
C LEU A 14 2.04 -3.94 0.79
N PRO A 15 1.26 -4.58 -0.10
CA PRO A 15 1.54 -5.94 -0.50
C PRO A 15 2.76 -6.01 -1.44
N VAL A 16 3.75 -6.83 -1.10
CA VAL A 16 4.97 -7.07 -1.89
C VAL A 16 5.03 -8.55 -2.23
N ARG A 17 4.83 -8.92 -3.50
CA ARG A 17 4.67 -10.33 -3.90
C ARG A 17 5.97 -11.14 -3.78
N SER A 18 7.04 -10.69 -4.44
CA SER A 18 8.42 -11.14 -4.19
C SER A 18 9.40 -10.24 -4.94
N VAL A 19 10.61 -10.15 -4.40
CA VAL A 19 11.74 -9.43 -5.01
C VAL A 19 12.20 -10.14 -6.30
N SER A 20 12.17 -11.48 -6.31
CA SER A 20 12.61 -12.32 -7.41
C SER A 20 11.62 -12.51 -8.57
N GLY A 21 10.31 -12.28 -8.35
CA GLY A 21 9.24 -12.60 -9.31
C GLY A 21 8.36 -11.42 -9.74
N GLY A 22 8.51 -10.24 -9.11
CA GLY A 22 7.61 -9.09 -9.28
C GLY A 22 7.62 -8.42 -10.66
N LYS A 23 8.64 -8.67 -11.49
CA LYS A 23 8.82 -7.98 -12.78
C LYS A 23 9.18 -8.89 -13.94
N ALA A 24 8.59 -10.09 -14.00
CA ALA A 24 8.75 -11.00 -15.13
C ALA A 24 8.41 -10.35 -16.51
N ARG A 25 7.63 -9.26 -16.51
CA ARG A 25 7.31 -8.47 -17.71
C ARG A 25 8.44 -7.55 -18.19
N LEU A 26 9.45 -7.28 -17.36
CA LEU A 26 10.71 -6.61 -17.76
C LEU A 26 11.71 -7.60 -18.39
N GLY A 27 11.22 -8.74 -18.91
CA GLY A 27 12.03 -9.83 -19.43
C GLY A 27 13.14 -9.39 -20.38
N GLY A 28 14.33 -9.96 -20.20
CA GLY A 28 15.49 -9.84 -21.08
C GLY A 28 16.38 -8.61 -20.90
N ALA A 29 15.86 -7.53 -20.31
CA ALA A 29 16.62 -6.28 -20.15
C ALA A 29 17.40 -6.17 -18.83
N LEU A 30 17.01 -6.96 -17.81
CA LEU A 30 17.62 -6.96 -16.49
C LEU A 30 17.86 -8.40 -16.01
N ASP A 31 19.00 -8.65 -15.39
CA ASP A 31 19.28 -9.93 -14.73
C ASP A 31 18.52 -10.08 -13.39
N ALA A 32 18.77 -11.16 -12.64
CA ALA A 32 18.07 -11.40 -11.38
C ALA A 32 18.40 -10.38 -10.29
N GLU A 33 19.66 -9.96 -10.21
CA GLU A 33 20.18 -9.04 -9.20
C GLU A 33 19.71 -7.61 -9.49
N GLU A 34 19.68 -7.22 -10.76
CA GLU A 34 19.17 -5.93 -11.21
C GLU A 34 17.65 -5.80 -10.97
N ARG A 35 16.89 -6.88 -11.19
CA ARG A 35 15.45 -6.90 -10.87
C ARG A 35 15.20 -6.77 -9.38
N GLU A 36 15.99 -7.48 -8.57
CA GLU A 36 15.93 -7.39 -7.11
C GLU A 36 16.24 -5.97 -6.64
N SER A 37 17.35 -5.39 -7.10
CA SER A 37 17.74 -4.01 -6.81
C SER A 37 16.65 -3.00 -7.21
N LEU A 38 16.02 -3.21 -8.36
CA LEU A 38 14.93 -2.35 -8.83
C LEU A 38 13.67 -2.47 -7.94
N VAL A 39 13.28 -3.68 -7.53
CA VAL A 39 12.13 -3.88 -6.63
C VAL A 39 12.38 -3.25 -5.27
N LEU A 40 13.57 -3.46 -4.70
CA LEU A 40 13.96 -2.86 -3.43
C LEU A 40 14.06 -1.34 -3.52
N GLY A 41 14.62 -0.81 -4.61
CA GLY A 41 14.70 0.63 -4.86
C GLY A 41 13.33 1.31 -4.91
N MET A 42 12.35 0.70 -5.60
CA MET A 42 10.98 1.21 -5.61
C MET A 42 10.31 1.09 -4.24
N LEU A 43 10.47 -0.03 -3.54
CA LEU A 43 9.91 -0.20 -2.20
C LEU A 43 10.43 0.90 -1.26
N ARG A 44 11.74 1.16 -1.27
CA ARG A 44 12.35 2.26 -0.50
C ARG A 44 11.74 3.60 -0.89
N HIS A 45 11.65 3.90 -2.18
CA HIS A 45 11.05 5.16 -2.69
C HIS A 45 9.61 5.34 -2.19
N VAL A 46 8.78 4.29 -2.25
CA VAL A 46 7.40 4.35 -1.76
C VAL A 46 7.35 4.56 -0.25
N LEU A 47 8.18 3.84 0.52
CA LEU A 47 8.24 3.99 1.98
C LEU A 47 8.73 5.38 2.40
N GLU A 48 9.75 5.92 1.73
CA GLU A 48 10.25 7.28 1.94
C GLU A 48 9.17 8.33 1.63
N THR A 49 8.43 8.14 0.54
CA THR A 49 7.31 9.02 0.17
C THR A 49 6.20 8.98 1.22
N LEU A 50 5.82 7.79 1.71
CA LEU A 50 4.81 7.64 2.76
C LEU A 50 5.25 8.27 4.09
N ARG A 51 6.53 8.12 4.46
CA ARG A 51 7.11 8.78 5.64
C ARG A 51 7.09 10.30 5.52
N ALA A 52 7.36 10.83 4.32
CA ALA A 52 7.31 12.26 4.07
C ALA A 52 5.88 12.81 4.10
N TRP A 53 4.88 12.02 3.69
CA TRP A 53 3.47 12.40 3.66
C TRP A 53 2.85 12.55 5.07
N ARG A 54 3.23 11.68 6.03
CA ARG A 54 2.83 11.75 7.47
C ARG A 54 1.33 11.64 7.80
N ALA A 55 0.42 11.75 6.83
CA ALA A 55 -1.02 11.64 7.07
C ALA A 55 -1.47 10.20 7.40
N ALA A 56 -0.67 9.19 7.05
CA ALA A 56 -0.95 7.79 7.33
C ALA A 56 0.15 7.13 8.16
N VAL A 57 -0.20 6.67 9.35
CA VAL A 57 0.65 5.85 10.21
C VAL A 57 -0.22 4.94 11.07
N PRO A 58 0.18 3.67 11.28
CA PRO A 58 1.35 2.93 10.77
C PRO A 58 1.25 2.40 9.33
N ILE A 59 2.42 2.03 8.78
CA ILE A 59 2.62 1.40 7.47
C ILE A 59 2.87 -0.11 7.66
N HIS A 60 2.13 -0.95 6.95
CA HIS A 60 2.20 -2.42 7.00
C HIS A 60 2.71 -2.98 5.67
N VAL A 61 3.90 -3.57 5.66
CA VAL A 61 4.46 -4.26 4.49
C VAL A 61 4.18 -5.75 4.62
N VAL A 62 3.44 -6.32 3.67
CA VAL A 62 3.04 -7.73 3.69
C VAL A 62 3.78 -8.47 2.57
N SER A 63 4.58 -9.48 2.93
CA SER A 63 5.32 -10.25 1.91
C SER A 63 5.61 -11.70 2.27
N LEU A 64 5.67 -12.55 1.24
CA LEU A 64 6.20 -13.90 1.30
C LEU A 64 7.73 -13.91 1.47
N ASP A 65 8.40 -12.85 1.02
CA ASP A 65 9.85 -12.75 1.07
C ASP A 65 10.30 -12.11 2.38
N GLY A 66 11.11 -12.85 3.14
CA GLY A 66 11.64 -12.35 4.42
C GLY A 66 12.82 -11.41 4.25
N SER A 67 13.47 -11.41 3.07
CA SER A 67 14.68 -10.61 2.81
C SER A 67 14.44 -9.11 2.98
N LEU A 68 13.27 -8.62 2.56
CA LEU A 68 12.88 -7.21 2.68
C LEU A 68 12.51 -6.77 4.10
N ALA A 69 12.44 -7.70 5.07
CA ALA A 69 11.98 -7.37 6.41
C ALA A 69 12.90 -6.34 7.10
N ALA A 70 14.22 -6.51 6.96
CA ALA A 70 15.19 -5.59 7.54
C ALA A 70 15.10 -4.19 6.90
N ASP A 71 15.05 -4.13 5.55
CA ASP A 71 14.94 -2.88 4.81
C ASP A 71 13.64 -2.12 5.12
N ALA A 72 12.51 -2.82 5.13
CA ALA A 72 11.21 -2.22 5.44
C ALA A 72 11.13 -1.75 6.90
N ALA A 73 11.67 -2.54 7.85
CA ALA A 73 11.71 -2.18 9.25
C ALA A 73 12.63 -0.97 9.53
N ALA A 74 13.77 -0.87 8.84
CA ALA A 74 14.65 0.30 8.91
C ALA A 74 13.94 1.57 8.44
N GLN A 75 12.99 1.43 7.50
CA GLN A 75 12.09 2.49 7.06
C GLN A 75 10.86 2.67 7.96
N GLY A 76 10.81 2.04 9.14
CA GLY A 76 9.74 2.22 10.13
C GLY A 76 8.43 1.53 9.78
N ALA A 77 8.42 0.64 8.79
CA ALA A 77 7.26 -0.17 8.46
C ALA A 77 7.16 -1.39 9.38
N ARG A 78 5.92 -1.82 9.63
CA ARG A 78 5.59 -3.09 10.28
C ARG A 78 5.61 -4.18 9.22
N VAL A 79 6.41 -5.20 9.41
CA VAL A 79 6.54 -6.29 8.43
C VAL A 79 5.68 -7.47 8.84
N ILE A 80 4.83 -7.92 7.91
CA ILE A 80 3.95 -9.07 8.08
C ILE A 80 4.41 -10.14 7.10
N ARG A 81 4.81 -11.30 7.63
CA ARG A 81 5.15 -12.45 6.81
C ARG A 81 3.88 -13.09 6.29
N GLN A 82 3.71 -13.05 4.97
CA GLN A 82 2.52 -13.58 4.31
C GLN A 82 2.45 -15.11 4.43
N ALA A 83 1.25 -15.66 4.61
CA ALA A 83 1.02 -17.09 4.46
C ALA A 83 1.22 -17.55 2.99
N ALA A 84 1.88 -18.70 2.81
CA ALA A 84 2.14 -19.26 1.48
C ALA A 84 0.83 -19.57 0.71
N GLY A 85 0.83 -19.34 -0.60
CA GLY A 85 -0.28 -19.71 -1.50
C GLY A 85 -1.45 -18.73 -1.60
N GLY A 86 -1.46 -17.64 -0.82
CA GLY A 86 -2.61 -16.71 -0.76
C GLY A 86 -2.66 -15.61 -1.85
N GLY A 87 -1.53 -15.28 -2.50
CA GLY A 87 -1.46 -14.25 -3.53
C GLY A 87 -1.76 -12.82 -3.01
N LEU A 88 -2.08 -11.89 -3.92
CA LEU A 88 -2.25 -10.46 -3.57
C LEU A 88 -3.41 -10.20 -2.60
N ASN A 89 -4.57 -10.82 -2.83
CA ASN A 89 -5.76 -10.56 -2.02
C ASN A 89 -5.59 -11.07 -0.58
N ALA A 90 -4.89 -12.20 -0.38
CA ALA A 90 -4.55 -12.66 0.96
C ALA A 90 -3.59 -11.69 1.66
N ALA A 91 -2.58 -11.18 0.96
CA ALA A 91 -1.68 -10.17 1.52
C ALA A 91 -2.43 -8.92 1.99
N ILE A 92 -3.40 -8.44 1.18
CA ILE A 92 -4.26 -7.31 1.56
C ILE A 92 -5.12 -7.66 2.77
N ALA A 93 -5.70 -8.85 2.82
CA ALA A 93 -6.55 -9.30 3.93
C ALA A 93 -5.76 -9.41 5.25
N GLU A 94 -4.54 -9.94 5.20
CA GLU A 94 -3.64 -10.05 6.35
C GLU A 94 -3.20 -8.66 6.85
N GLY A 95 -2.79 -7.77 5.95
CA GLY A 95 -2.46 -6.39 6.29
C GLY A 95 -3.64 -5.62 6.86
N ARG A 96 -4.84 -5.82 6.30
CA ARG A 96 -6.10 -5.27 6.85
C ARG A 96 -6.37 -5.78 8.26
N ALA A 97 -6.22 -7.08 8.50
CA ALA A 97 -6.46 -7.67 9.82
C ALA A 97 -5.52 -7.07 10.87
N ALA A 98 -4.22 -6.95 10.54
CA ALA A 98 -3.23 -6.32 11.41
C ALA A 98 -3.57 -4.85 11.69
N ALA A 99 -3.85 -4.07 10.65
CA ALA A 99 -4.17 -2.65 10.80
C ALA A 99 -5.45 -2.43 11.63
N LEU A 100 -6.49 -3.24 11.44
CA LEU A 100 -7.71 -3.18 12.26
C LEU A 100 -7.44 -3.56 13.72
N SER A 101 -6.58 -4.55 13.99
CA SER A 101 -6.19 -4.92 15.36
C SER A 101 -5.44 -3.78 16.08
N GLU A 102 -4.85 -2.86 15.33
CA GLU A 102 -4.17 -1.67 15.82
C GLU A 102 -5.06 -0.41 15.82
N GLY A 103 -6.35 -0.57 15.51
CA GLY A 103 -7.34 0.50 15.60
C GLY A 103 -7.46 1.39 14.37
N ALA A 104 -7.07 0.91 13.19
CA ALA A 104 -7.32 1.61 11.93
C ALA A 104 -8.82 1.86 11.71
N THR A 105 -9.17 3.08 11.32
CA THR A 105 -10.53 3.45 10.90
C THR A 105 -10.63 3.55 9.38
N ALA A 106 -9.49 3.70 8.71
CA ALA A 106 -9.36 3.68 7.26
C ALA A 106 -8.10 2.94 6.83
N LEU A 107 -8.13 2.43 5.60
CA LEU A 107 -7.01 1.70 5.00
C LEU A 107 -6.68 2.26 3.62
N LEU A 108 -5.41 2.56 3.41
CA LEU A 108 -4.84 2.79 2.10
C LEU A 108 -4.09 1.54 1.64
N VAL A 109 -4.60 0.85 0.63
CA VAL A 109 -3.89 -0.23 -0.05
C VAL A 109 -3.09 0.38 -1.20
N LEU A 110 -1.78 0.21 -1.15
CA LEU A 110 -0.84 0.82 -2.08
C LEU A 110 0.16 -0.22 -2.60
N PRO A 111 0.20 -0.51 -3.92
CA PRO A 111 1.24 -1.33 -4.52
C PRO A 111 2.65 -0.76 -4.25
N ALA A 112 3.63 -1.64 -4.05
CA ALA A 112 5.01 -1.24 -3.77
C ALA A 112 5.83 -0.88 -5.03
N ASP A 113 5.26 -1.05 -6.23
CA ASP A 113 5.91 -0.84 -7.52
C ASP A 113 5.49 0.46 -8.20
N LEU A 114 5.37 1.54 -7.42
CA LEU A 114 4.98 2.88 -7.89
C LEU A 114 6.19 3.83 -7.94
N PRO A 115 7.05 3.75 -8.97
CA PRO A 115 8.26 4.57 -9.03
C PRO A 115 7.97 6.08 -9.17
N ALA A 116 6.78 6.45 -9.66
CA ALA A 116 6.36 7.83 -9.84
C ALA A 116 5.48 8.36 -8.69
N ILE A 117 5.37 7.62 -7.58
CA ILE A 117 4.60 8.10 -6.43
C ILE A 117 5.25 9.37 -5.87
N THR A 118 4.40 10.32 -5.48
CA THR A 118 4.83 11.57 -4.83
C THR A 118 3.91 11.85 -3.65
N VAL A 119 4.38 12.67 -2.72
CA VAL A 119 3.54 13.18 -1.62
C VAL A 119 2.30 13.89 -2.17
N LEU A 120 2.46 14.72 -3.21
CA LEU A 120 1.33 15.41 -3.84
C LEU A 120 0.27 14.44 -4.40
N SER A 121 0.68 13.30 -4.95
CA SER A 121 -0.26 12.27 -5.41
C SER A 121 -1.06 11.66 -4.26
N LEU A 122 -0.45 11.49 -3.08
CA LEU A 122 -1.11 10.99 -1.88
C LEU A 122 -2.04 12.03 -1.26
N GLU A 123 -1.62 13.30 -1.22
CA GLU A 123 -2.48 14.40 -0.74
C GLU A 123 -3.75 14.53 -1.59
N ARG A 124 -3.63 14.47 -2.92
CA ARG A 124 -4.79 14.50 -3.81
C ARG A 124 -5.75 13.35 -3.58
N LEU A 125 -5.24 12.17 -3.21
CA LEU A 125 -6.07 11.01 -2.88
C LEU A 125 -6.86 11.25 -1.58
N LEU A 126 -6.21 11.85 -0.58
CA LEU A 126 -6.82 12.18 0.70
C LEU A 126 -7.82 13.32 0.59
N ASP A 127 -7.50 14.39 -0.16
CA ASP A 127 -8.43 15.49 -0.48
C ASP A 127 -9.72 14.95 -1.11
N ALA A 128 -9.59 13.99 -2.05
CA ALA A 128 -10.74 13.35 -2.67
C ALA A 128 -11.56 12.51 -1.68
N ALA A 129 -10.89 11.85 -0.72
CA ALA A 129 -11.55 11.08 0.33
C ALA A 129 -12.28 12.00 1.32
N ASP A 130 -11.67 13.11 1.73
CA ASP A 130 -12.29 14.12 2.60
C ASP A 130 -13.51 14.78 1.93
N ALA A 131 -13.40 15.14 0.65
CA ALA A 131 -14.51 15.69 -0.11
C ALA A 131 -15.69 14.70 -0.22
N ALA A 132 -15.39 13.42 -0.47
CA ALA A 132 -16.42 12.39 -0.54
C ALA A 132 -17.01 12.06 0.85
N LEU A 133 -16.23 12.15 1.93
CA LEU A 133 -16.72 12.01 3.30
C LEU A 133 -17.70 13.14 3.66
N ALA A 134 -17.33 14.39 3.35
CA ALA A 134 -18.17 15.56 3.56
C ALA A 134 -19.50 15.49 2.79
N ALA A 135 -19.47 14.95 1.56
CA ALA A 135 -20.67 14.74 0.75
C ALA A 135 -21.49 13.51 1.17
N GLY A 136 -20.86 12.52 1.80
CA GLY A 136 -21.40 11.17 2.01
C GLY A 136 -22.30 11.00 3.23
N ALA A 137 -22.44 12.01 4.09
CA ALA A 137 -23.23 11.96 5.33
C ALA A 137 -22.94 10.71 6.21
N GLY A 138 -21.66 10.30 6.26
CA GLY A 138 -21.24 9.15 7.05
C GLY A 138 -21.36 7.78 6.37
N ARG A 139 -21.65 7.71 5.07
CA ARG A 139 -21.68 6.45 4.34
C ARG A 139 -20.27 5.86 4.14
N PRO A 140 -20.13 4.53 4.02
CA PRO A 140 -18.87 3.88 3.66
C PRO A 140 -18.28 4.47 2.38
N LEU A 141 -16.95 4.59 2.34
CA LEU A 141 -16.22 5.31 1.31
C LEU A 141 -15.13 4.45 0.67
N VAL A 142 -15.05 4.51 -0.65
CA VAL A 142 -13.99 3.90 -1.45
C VAL A 142 -13.49 4.91 -2.47
N VAL A 143 -12.20 5.21 -2.46
CA VAL A 143 -11.53 6.06 -3.46
C VAL A 143 -10.49 5.23 -4.20
N LEU A 144 -10.50 5.29 -5.52
CA LEU A 144 -9.60 4.54 -6.39
C LEU A 144 -8.75 5.49 -7.22
N ALA A 145 -7.44 5.31 -7.21
CA ALA A 145 -6.54 5.91 -8.19
C ALA A 145 -6.32 4.91 -9.34
N PRO A 146 -6.83 5.16 -10.56
CA PRO A 146 -6.64 4.25 -11.68
C PRO A 146 -5.18 4.23 -12.15
N ALA A 147 -4.74 3.09 -12.69
CA ALA A 147 -3.48 2.99 -13.42
C ALA A 147 -3.63 3.54 -14.85
N ASP A 148 -2.59 4.22 -15.36
CA ASP A 148 -2.55 4.81 -16.70
C ASP A 148 -2.76 3.77 -17.83
N ALA A 149 -2.30 2.54 -17.62
CA ALA A 149 -2.44 1.41 -18.52
C ALA A 149 -3.78 0.67 -18.31
N ARG A 150 -4.89 1.38 -18.59
CA ARG A 150 -6.24 0.91 -18.96
C ARG A 150 -6.97 -0.20 -18.17
N ARG A 151 -6.43 -0.89 -17.14
CA ARG A 151 -7.17 -1.91 -16.33
C ARG A 151 -6.66 -2.14 -14.89
N GLY A 152 -5.82 -1.27 -14.33
CA GLY A 152 -5.23 -1.44 -12.97
C GLY A 152 -5.65 -0.39 -11.94
N THR A 153 -5.39 -0.66 -10.66
CA THR A 153 -5.58 0.27 -9.54
C THR A 153 -4.22 0.58 -8.90
N ASN A 154 -3.80 1.85 -8.95
CA ASN A 154 -2.56 2.32 -8.34
C ASN A 154 -2.71 2.63 -6.84
N ALA A 155 -3.92 2.87 -6.36
CA ALA A 155 -4.20 3.00 -4.93
C ALA A 155 -5.68 2.76 -4.66
N MET A 156 -5.99 2.22 -3.49
CA MET A 156 -7.36 2.07 -3.00
C MET A 156 -7.43 2.52 -1.54
N LEU A 157 -8.20 3.58 -1.28
CA LEU A 157 -8.52 4.03 0.08
C LEU A 157 -9.92 3.55 0.43
N VAL A 158 -10.07 2.90 1.58
CA VAL A 158 -11.35 2.42 2.10
C VAL A 158 -11.58 2.89 3.52
N SER A 159 -12.80 3.33 3.81
CA SER A 159 -13.28 3.63 5.16
C SER A 159 -14.69 3.02 5.33
N PRO A 160 -14.87 2.09 6.29
CA PRO A 160 -16.13 1.36 6.49
C PRO A 160 -17.31 2.24 6.91
#